data_AF-A0A1H5Z9C8-F1
#
_entry.id   AF-A0A1H5Z9C8-F1
#
_cell.length_a   1.000
_cell.length_b   1.000
_cell.length_c   1.000
_cell.angle_alpha   90.00
_cell.angle_beta   90.00
_cell.angle_gamma   90.00
#
_symmetry.space_group_name_H-M   'P 1'
#
loop_
_entity.id
_entity.type
_entity.pdbx_description
1 polymer ?
#
loop_
_entity_poly.entity_id
_entity_poly.type
_entity_poly.pdbx_seq_one_letter_code
_entity_poly.pdbx_strand_id
1 'polypeptide(L)' 'MRWKRQSGRSNVAVMRYATAATLATLLSGCATTTVPGDVGCISYAEARLARPPAASVVAVPPDWADWIADLDDRMTGTCR' A
#
# COMPACT_ATOMS: atom_id res chain seq x y z
N MET A 1 -17.76 -49.67 -18.04
CA MET A 1 -18.30 -48.28 -17.89
C MET A 1 -17.90 -47.56 -16.59
N ARG A 2 -17.50 -48.28 -15.53
CA ARG A 2 -17.12 -47.71 -14.21
C ARG A 2 -15.87 -46.81 -14.24
N TRP A 3 -14.88 -47.13 -15.08
CA TRP A 3 -13.59 -46.41 -15.13
C TRP A 3 -13.70 -44.97 -15.70
N LYS A 4 -14.54 -44.75 -16.72
CA LYS A 4 -14.80 -43.39 -17.27
C LYS A 4 -15.52 -42.45 -16.29
N ARG A 5 -16.33 -42.99 -15.35
CA ARG A 5 -16.97 -42.19 -14.29
C ARG A 5 -15.98 -41.81 -13.19
N GLN A 6 -15.01 -42.67 -12.91
CA GLN A 6 -13.97 -42.43 -11.91
C GLN A 6 -13.01 -41.33 -12.38
N SER A 7 -12.56 -41.35 -13.63
CA SER A 7 -11.69 -40.30 -14.19
C SER A 7 -12.37 -38.93 -14.23
N GLY A 8 -13.65 -38.87 -14.61
CA GLY A 8 -14.43 -37.62 -14.58
C GLY A 8 -14.59 -37.05 -13.18
N ARG A 9 -14.83 -37.89 -12.17
CA ARG A 9 -14.99 -37.47 -10.77
C ARG A 9 -13.67 -36.99 -10.16
N SER A 10 -12.55 -37.61 -10.52
CA SER A 10 -11.21 -37.18 -10.09
C SER A 10 -10.80 -35.84 -10.70
N ASN A 11 -11.06 -35.62 -12.00
CA ASN A 11 -10.72 -34.36 -12.66
C ASN A 11 -11.51 -33.17 -12.08
N VAL A 12 -12.79 -33.37 -11.76
CA VAL A 12 -13.61 -32.34 -11.10
C VAL A 12 -13.09 -32.02 -9.70
N ALA A 13 -12.62 -33.01 -8.95
CA ALA A 13 -12.03 -32.81 -7.62
C ALA A 13 -10.73 -32.01 -7.69
N VAL A 14 -9.84 -32.34 -8.64
CA VAL A 14 -8.58 -31.61 -8.88
C VAL A 14 -8.85 -30.16 -9.26
N MET A 15 -9.81 -29.92 -10.16
CA MET A 15 -10.15 -28.57 -10.60
C MET A 15 -10.69 -27.73 -9.45
N ARG A 16 -11.59 -28.29 -8.63
CA ARG A 16 -12.12 -27.60 -7.44
C ARG A 16 -11.04 -27.26 -6.42
N TYR A 17 -10.08 -28.16 -6.21
CA TYR A 17 -8.97 -27.93 -5.28
C TYR A 17 -8.04 -26.83 -5.78
N ALA A 18 -7.72 -26.83 -7.08
CA ALA A 18 -6.94 -25.78 -7.70
C ALA A 18 -7.63 -24.40 -7.59
N THR A 19 -8.92 -24.32 -7.87
CA THR A 19 -9.68 -23.06 -7.72
C THR A 19 -9.71 -22.58 -6.27
N ALA A 20 -9.93 -23.49 -5.32
CA ALA A 20 -9.93 -23.16 -3.89
C ALA A 20 -8.56 -22.68 -3.42
N ALA A 21 -7.47 -23.34 -3.84
CA ALA A 21 -6.11 -22.94 -3.50
C ALA A 21 -5.74 -21.58 -4.09
N THR A 22 -6.16 -21.30 -5.33
CA THR A 22 -5.90 -20.01 -6.00
C THR A 22 -6.68 -18.87 -5.35
N LEU A 23 -7.94 -19.11 -4.97
CA LEU A 23 -8.74 -18.14 -4.21
C LEU A 23 -8.12 -17.91 -2.83
N ALA A 24 -7.69 -18.96 -2.14
CA ALA A 24 -7.04 -18.85 -0.84
C ALA A 24 -5.76 -18.01 -0.91
N THR A 25 -4.91 -18.20 -1.91
CA THR A 25 -3.69 -17.39 -2.09
C THR A 25 -3.98 -15.94 -2.46
N LEU A 26 -4.96 -15.69 -3.34
CA LEU A 26 -5.38 -14.33 -3.69
C LEU A 26 -6.01 -13.60 -2.49
N LEU A 27 -6.81 -14.29 -1.69
CA LEU A 27 -7.49 -13.72 -0.53
C LEU A 27 -6.57 -13.62 0.70
N SER A 28 -5.57 -14.51 0.84
CA SER A 28 -4.55 -14.41 1.89
C SER A 28 -3.46 -13.36 1.57
N GLY A 29 -3.33 -12.97 0.31
CA GLY A 29 -2.39 -11.94 -0.14
C GLY A 29 -2.81 -10.51 0.22
N CYS A 30 -4.08 -10.31 0.60
CA CYS A 30 -4.57 -9.03 1.11
C CYS A 30 -4.34 -8.95 2.63
N ALA A 31 -3.12 -9.24 3.08
CA ALA A 31 -2.73 -8.85 4.43
C ALA A 31 -2.75 -7.31 4.46
N THR A 32 -3.65 -6.73 5.25
CA THR A 32 -3.63 -5.29 5.52
C THR A 32 -2.30 -4.99 6.17
N THR A 33 -1.36 -4.42 5.41
CA THR A 33 -0.12 -3.84 5.95
C THR A 33 -0.45 -2.54 6.65
N THR A 34 -1.31 -2.60 7.67
CA THR A 34 -1.43 -1.54 8.65
C THR A 34 -0.19 -1.64 9.53
N VAL A 35 0.84 -0.87 9.17
CA VAL A 35 1.87 -0.52 10.15
C VAL A 35 1.15 0.20 11.29
N PRO A 36 1.27 -0.25 12.55
CA PRO A 36 0.70 0.46 13.68
C PRO A 36 1.26 1.89 13.73
N GLY A 37 0.38 2.88 13.89
CA GLY A 37 0.75 4.29 13.92
C GLY A 37 0.30 5.06 12.69
N ASP A 38 0.47 6.38 12.74
CA ASP A 38 0.07 7.28 11.67
C ASP A 38 1.16 7.29 10.59
N VAL A 39 1.11 6.33 9.67
CA VAL A 39 2.13 6.12 8.62
C VAL A 39 2.42 7.38 7.81
N GLY A 40 1.42 8.25 7.65
CA GLY A 40 1.59 9.56 7.03
C GLY A 40 2.49 10.46 7.85
N CYS A 41 2.33 10.47 9.17
CA CYS A 41 3.13 11.27 10.10
C CYS A 41 4.55 10.75 10.27
N ILE A 42 4.75 9.43 10.26
CA ILE A 42 6.10 8.85 10.24
C ILE A 42 6.83 9.25 8.95
N SER A 43 6.17 9.07 7.79
CA SER A 43 6.75 9.44 6.49
C SER A 43 7.02 10.95 6.40
N TYR A 44 6.14 11.77 6.98
CA TYR A 44 6.32 13.21 7.08
C TYR A 44 7.53 13.60 7.95
N ALA A 45 7.72 12.95 9.10
CA ALA A 45 8.86 13.20 9.95
C ALA A 45 10.19 12.92 9.22
N GLU A 46 10.28 11.80 8.50
CA GLU A 46 11.46 11.46 7.69
C GLU A 46 11.68 12.49 6.56
N ALA A 47 10.63 12.89 5.85
CA ALA A 47 10.73 13.91 4.81
C ALA A 47 11.21 15.26 5.36
N ARG A 48 10.80 15.62 6.57
CA ARG A 48 11.23 16.86 7.25
C ARG A 48 12.70 16.83 7.66
N LEU A 49 13.21 15.67 8.07
CA LEU A 49 14.64 15.48 8.35
C LEU A 49 15.50 15.62 7.09
N ALA A 50 14.99 15.17 5.94
CA ALA A 50 15.65 15.26 4.65
C ALA A 50 15.39 16.59 3.90
N ARG A 51 14.77 17.59 4.55
CA ARG A 51 14.37 18.84 3.89
C ARG A 51 15.60 19.58 3.32
N PRO A 52 15.55 20.02 2.05
CA PRO A 52 16.60 20.87 1.50
C PRO A 52 16.76 22.16 2.31
N PRO A 53 17.96 22.77 2.30
CA PRO A 53 18.19 24.06 2.96
C PRO A 53 17.19 25.12 2.49
N ALA A 54 16.76 26.01 3.38
CA ALA A 54 15.77 27.06 3.07
C ALA A 54 16.15 27.91 1.85
N ALA A 55 17.45 28.16 1.63
CA ALA A 55 17.96 28.85 0.44
C ALA A 55 17.57 28.15 -0.88
N SER A 56 17.40 26.82 -0.87
CA SER A 56 16.97 26.03 -2.04
C SER A 56 15.48 26.22 -2.33
N VAL A 57 14.67 26.53 -1.32
CA VAL A 57 13.23 26.78 -1.48
C VAL A 57 12.99 28.13 -2.18
N VAL A 58 13.89 29.11 -2.00
CA VAL A 58 13.83 30.42 -2.67
C VAL A 58 14.01 30.31 -4.19
N ALA A 59 14.59 29.20 -4.68
CA ALA A 59 14.72 28.95 -6.12
C ALA A 59 13.43 28.41 -6.76
N VAL A 60 12.41 28.08 -5.96
CA VAL A 60 11.10 27.60 -6.43
C VAL A 60 10.20 28.82 -6.70
N PRO A 61 9.32 28.79 -7.72
CA PRO A 61 8.39 29.89 -7.95
C PRO A 61 7.57 30.23 -6.69
N PRO A 62 7.25 31.52 -6.44
CA PRO A 62 6.63 31.97 -5.18
C PRO A 62 5.38 31.20 -4.77
N ASP A 63 4.42 31.00 -5.69
CA ASP A 63 3.17 30.29 -5.41
C ASP A 63 3.41 28.84 -4.93
N TRP A 64 4.47 28.20 -5.43
CA TRP A 64 4.85 26.86 -5.01
C TRP A 64 5.57 26.87 -3.66
N ALA A 65 6.39 27.89 -3.38
CA ALA A 65 7.02 28.05 -2.07
C ALA A 65 5.97 28.27 -0.97
N ASP A 66 4.97 29.10 -1.24
CA ASP A 66 3.84 29.34 -0.34
C ASP A 66 3.03 28.07 -0.10
N TRP A 67 2.74 27.32 -1.18
CA TRP A 67 2.06 26.03 -1.07
C TRP A 67 2.84 25.00 -0.25
N ILE A 68 4.18 24.92 -0.42
CA ILE A 68 5.04 24.04 0.38
C ILE A 68 5.00 24.42 1.86
N ALA A 69 5.03 25.72 2.17
CA ALA A 69 4.96 26.22 3.55
C ALA A 69 3.61 25.89 4.20
N ASP A 70 2.50 26.16 3.52
CA ASP A 70 1.14 25.84 4.00
C ASP A 70 0.94 24.34 4.22
N LEU A 71 1.45 23.49 3.31
CA LEU A 71 1.39 22.04 3.48
C LEU A 71 2.17 21.59 4.71
N ASP A 72 3.38 22.13 4.91
CA ASP A 72 4.26 21.82 6.04
C ASP A 72 3.61 22.21 7.38
N ASP A 73 2.94 23.36 7.45
CA ASP A 73 2.23 23.81 8.63
C ASP A 73 1.02 22.91 8.96
N ARG A 74 0.20 22.56 7.96
CA ARG A 74 -0.95 21.66 8.14
C ARG A 74 -0.52 20.25 8.58
N MET A 75 0.53 19.71 7.97
CA MET A 75 1.09 18.41 8.36
C MET A 75 1.69 18.47 9.76
N THR A 76 2.41 19.54 10.12
CA THR A 76 2.93 19.74 11.48
C THR A 76 1.81 19.81 12.52
N GLY A 77 0.70 20.48 12.19
CA GLY A 77 -0.46 20.55 13.07
C GLY A 77 -1.20 19.23 13.23
N THR A 78 -1.21 18.39 12.19
CA THR A 78 -1.91 17.08 12.19
C THR A 78 -1.08 15.99 12.86
N CYS A 79 0.24 16.02 12.69
CA CYS A 79 1.14 14.93 13.05
C CYS A 79 1.88 15.10 14.38
N ARG A 80 1.42 16.04 15.22
CA ARG A 80 2.00 16.35 16.54
C ARG A 80 1.06 15.90 17.64
#